data_AF-A0A7C0YG24-F1
#
_entry.id   AF-A0A7C0YG24-F1
#
_cell.length_a   1.000
_cell.length_b   1.000
_cell.length_c   1.000
_cell.angle_alpha   90.00
_cell.angle_beta   90.00
_cell.angle_gamma   90.00
#
_symmetry.space_group_name_H-M   'P 1'
#
loop_
_entity.id
_entity.type
_entity.pdbx_description
1 polymer ?
#
loop_
_entity_poly.entity_id
_entity_poly.type
_entity_poly.pdbx_seq_one_letter_code
_entity_poly.pdbx_strand_id
1 'polypeptide(L)'
;MHERLSSFDLHTHTIHSKDGLTPPRTLFKIMRRQDLRGIAVTEHERASFLRPIMRDGRFLIPACEYKSTDYGEIIGLFVSEHIPNRSFVEIAEDLHDQNAITVLPHPEDPLRRHTAVRRGLPERLIVRHIDLVEGFNSRCILNIFNTRAQKLARRLGKPMTAGSDGHSFLEIGHA
;
A
#
# COMPACT_ATOMS: atom_id res chain seq x y z
N MET A 1 0.60 -22.22 14.69
CA MET A 1 0.78 -20.78 14.47
C MET A 1 0.82 -20.58 12.97
N HIS A 2 -0.10 -19.79 12.41
CA HIS A 2 0.03 -19.40 11.01
C HIS A 2 1.27 -18.51 10.88
N GLU A 3 2.17 -18.87 9.98
CA GLU A 3 3.38 -18.11 9.68
C GLU A 3 2.94 -16.77 9.07
N ARG A 4 2.92 -15.71 9.88
CA ARG A 4 2.47 -14.39 9.43
C ARG A 4 3.61 -13.75 8.65
N LEU A 5 3.38 -13.45 7.37
CA LEU A 5 4.41 -12.91 6.46
C LEU A 5 4.87 -11.50 6.86
N SER A 6 4.08 -10.77 7.65
CA SER A 6 4.40 -9.42 8.11
C SER A 6 3.80 -9.13 9.48
N SER A 7 4.53 -8.37 10.31
CA SER A 7 3.98 -7.77 11.53
C SER A 7 3.30 -6.42 11.27
N PHE A 8 3.32 -5.95 10.02
CA PHE A 8 2.73 -4.69 9.56
C PHE A 8 1.70 -4.94 8.47
N ASP A 9 0.62 -4.19 8.48
CA ASP A 9 -0.31 -4.08 7.37
C ASP A 9 -0.06 -2.78 6.62
N LEU A 10 0.51 -2.86 5.42
CA LEU A 10 1.04 -1.70 4.69
C LEU A 10 0.08 -1.14 3.63
N HIS A 11 -1.18 -1.59 3.62
CA HIS A 11 -2.20 -1.08 2.71
C HIS A 11 -3.57 -1.15 3.39
N THR A 12 -4.09 0.00 3.86
CA THR A 12 -5.39 0.06 4.54
C THR A 12 -6.08 1.41 4.32
N HIS A 13 -7.42 1.39 4.33
CA HIS A 13 -8.27 2.56 4.07
C HIS A 13 -9.15 2.87 5.27
N THR A 14 -9.32 4.16 5.59
CA THR A 14 -10.16 4.62 6.71
C THR A 14 -11.33 5.45 6.19
N ILE A 15 -12.17 5.98 7.08
CA ILE A 15 -13.25 6.91 6.72
C ILE A 15 -12.80 8.19 5.99
N HIS A 16 -11.48 8.45 5.91
CA HIS A 16 -10.96 9.57 5.12
C HIS A 16 -10.81 9.20 3.63
N SER A 17 -10.93 7.93 3.29
CA SER A 17 -11.18 7.45 1.93
C SER A 17 -12.67 7.35 1.65
N LYS A 18 -13.05 7.54 0.38
CA LYS A 18 -14.44 7.50 -0.08
C LYS A 18 -15.16 6.16 0.18
N ASP A 19 -14.40 5.09 0.31
CA ASP A 19 -14.85 3.69 0.41
C ASP A 19 -14.43 3.01 1.73
N GLY A 20 -13.75 3.73 2.63
CA GLY A 20 -13.38 3.21 3.94
C GLY A 20 -14.44 3.45 5.01
N LEU A 21 -14.57 2.50 5.93
CA LEU A 21 -15.60 2.47 6.97
C LEU A 21 -15.02 2.54 8.38
N THR A 22 -13.69 2.44 8.51
CA THR A 22 -13.00 2.32 9.79
C THR A 22 -12.47 3.68 10.25
N PRO A 23 -12.84 4.23 11.42
CA PRO A 23 -12.25 5.48 11.90
C PRO A 23 -10.78 5.29 12.33
N PRO A 24 -9.83 6.20 12.04
CA PRO A 24 -8.41 6.03 12.37
C PRO A 24 -8.14 5.69 13.85
N ARG A 25 -8.94 6.21 14.78
CA ARG A 25 -8.84 5.92 16.23
C ARG A 25 -9.01 4.44 16.60
N THR A 26 -9.67 3.64 15.75
CA THR A 26 -9.90 2.22 16.01
C THR A 26 -8.72 1.35 15.59
N LEU A 27 -7.81 1.86 14.76
CA LEU A 27 -6.68 1.11 14.22
C LEU A 27 -5.78 0.54 15.34
N PHE A 28 -5.51 1.29 16.41
CA PHE A 28 -4.77 0.76 17.57
C PHE A 28 -5.49 -0.40 18.28
N LYS A 29 -6.83 -0.43 18.28
CA LYS A 29 -7.59 -1.57 18.81
C LYS A 29 -7.48 -2.78 17.89
N ILE A 30 -7.54 -2.57 16.57
CA ILE A 30 -7.36 -3.63 15.56
C ILE A 30 -5.96 -4.22 15.68
N MET A 31 -4.92 -3.38 15.71
CA MET A 31 -3.53 -3.83 15.86
C MET A 31 -3.32 -4.68 17.12
N ARG A 32 -3.97 -4.36 18.25
CA ARG A 32 -3.90 -5.20 19.45
C ARG A 32 -4.58 -6.55 19.28
N ARG A 33 -5.73 -6.59 18.62
CA ARG A 33 -6.49 -7.83 18.39
C ARG A 33 -5.80 -8.75 17.39
N GLN A 34 -5.19 -8.17 16.36
CA GLN A 34 -4.50 -8.88 15.28
C GLN A 34 -3.00 -9.04 15.52
N ASP A 35 -2.50 -8.58 16.67
CA ASP A 35 -1.09 -8.55 17.03
C ASP A 35 -0.14 -7.89 15.99
N LEU A 36 -0.56 -6.76 15.43
CA LEU A 36 0.20 -5.99 14.42
C LEU A 36 1.05 -4.88 15.02
N ARG A 37 2.34 -4.83 14.71
CA ARG A 37 3.24 -3.76 15.14
C ARG A 37 2.95 -2.43 14.44
N GLY A 38 2.40 -2.43 13.24
CA GLY A 38 1.97 -1.18 12.63
C GLY A 38 1.00 -1.34 11.48
N ILE A 39 0.40 -0.21 11.11
CA ILE A 39 -0.53 -0.07 9.99
C ILE A 39 -0.12 1.17 9.18
N ALA A 40 0.01 1.04 7.87
CA ALA A 40 0.05 2.19 6.96
C ALA A 40 -1.37 2.58 6.55
N VAL A 41 -1.68 3.86 6.71
CA VAL A 41 -2.99 4.43 6.38
C VAL A 41 -2.88 5.04 5.00
N THR A 42 -3.27 4.30 3.97
CA THR A 42 -3.01 4.58 2.55
C THR A 42 -4.25 5.16 1.87
N GLU A 43 -4.80 6.25 2.40
CA GLU A 43 -6.05 6.80 1.85
C GLU A 43 -5.94 7.13 0.36
N HIS A 44 -7.07 7.13 -0.33
CA HIS A 44 -7.16 7.63 -1.70
C HIS A 44 -6.89 9.13 -1.74
N GLU A 45 -6.03 9.56 -2.67
CA GLU A 45 -5.73 10.96 -3.04
C GLU A 45 -4.95 11.79 -2.01
N ARG A 46 -5.19 11.60 -0.70
CA ARG A 46 -4.54 12.43 0.33
C ARG A 46 -4.33 11.67 1.64
N ALA A 47 -3.08 11.66 2.12
CA ALA A 47 -2.74 11.11 3.42
C ALA A 47 -3.58 11.69 4.57
N SER A 48 -4.04 10.82 5.47
CA SER A 48 -4.80 11.20 6.69
C SER A 48 -4.00 12.05 7.67
N PHE A 49 -2.69 11.86 7.70
CA PHE A 49 -1.74 12.55 8.57
C PHE A 49 -0.35 12.46 7.92
N LEU A 50 0.55 13.37 8.29
CA LEU A 50 1.88 13.51 7.66
C LEU A 50 3.04 13.20 8.62
N ARG A 51 2.75 12.70 9.81
CA ARG A 51 3.76 12.30 10.80
C ARG A 51 3.36 10.98 11.44
N PRO A 52 4.31 10.05 11.68
CA PRO A 52 4.01 8.80 12.37
C PRO A 52 3.34 9.02 13.72
N ILE A 53 2.33 8.21 14.03
CA ILE A 53 1.66 8.21 15.32
C ILE A 53 2.03 6.93 16.05
N MET A 54 2.66 7.06 17.21
CA MET A 54 3.07 5.92 18.03
C MET A 54 2.25 5.87 19.31
N ARG A 55 1.79 4.67 19.67
CA ARG A 55 1.14 4.39 20.95
C ARG A 55 1.39 2.95 21.37
N ASP A 56 1.81 2.76 22.61
CA ASP A 56 2.02 1.44 23.23
C ASP A 56 2.94 0.50 22.38
N GLY A 57 3.98 1.07 21.75
CA GLY A 57 4.91 0.31 20.88
C GLY A 57 4.30 -0.17 19.55
N ARG A 58 3.21 0.46 19.10
CA ARG A 58 2.57 0.24 17.80
C ARG A 58 2.54 1.54 16.99
N PHE A 59 2.59 1.43 15.67
CA PHE A 59 2.84 2.54 14.76
C PHE A 59 1.72 2.70 13.73
N LEU A 60 1.22 3.93 13.57
CA LEU A 60 0.51 4.34 12.36
C LEU A 60 1.49 5.08 11.45
N ILE A 61 1.64 4.59 10.23
CA ILE A 61 2.55 5.10 9.21
C ILE A 61 1.76 6.06 8.31
N PRO A 62 2.23 7.31 8.09
CA PRO A 62 1.58 8.23 7.17
C PRO A 62 1.81 7.73 5.75
N ALA A 63 0.74 7.52 5.01
CA ALA A 63 0.81 6.98 3.67
C ALA A 63 -0.37 7.49 2.83
N CYS A 64 -0.32 7.21 1.52
CA CYS A 64 -1.39 7.55 0.59
C CYS A 64 -1.31 6.61 -0.61
N GLU A 65 -2.47 6.17 -1.11
CA GLU A 65 -2.60 5.48 -2.38
C GLU A 65 -2.97 6.51 -3.46
N TYR A 66 -2.02 6.77 -4.35
CA TYR A 66 -2.17 7.70 -5.45
C TYR A 66 -2.62 6.95 -6.69
N LYS A 67 -3.48 7.61 -7.46
CA LYS A 67 -3.95 7.11 -8.73
C LYS A 67 -3.29 7.89 -9.86
N SER A 68 -2.31 7.29 -10.51
CA SER A 68 -1.67 7.90 -11.68
C SER A 68 -2.61 7.97 -12.88
N THR A 69 -2.34 8.91 -13.76
CA THR A 69 -3.12 9.12 -14.99
C THR A 69 -2.87 8.03 -16.04
N ASP A 70 -1.70 7.39 -16.03
CA ASP A 70 -1.22 6.48 -17.08
C ASP A 70 -1.11 5.02 -16.61
N TYR A 71 -0.43 4.73 -15.50
CA TYR A 71 0.01 3.37 -15.19
C TYR A 71 -0.60 2.69 -13.96
N GLY A 72 -1.63 3.28 -13.39
CA GLY A 72 -2.37 2.69 -12.26
C GLY A 72 -2.04 3.33 -10.93
N GLU A 73 -2.04 2.56 -9.85
CA GLU A 73 -1.84 3.07 -8.49
C GLU A 73 -0.38 2.97 -8.03
N ILE A 74 -0.01 3.89 -7.13
CA ILE A 74 1.28 3.91 -6.40
C ILE A 74 0.96 4.23 -4.94
N ILE A 75 1.53 3.48 -4.01
CA ILE A 75 1.50 3.86 -2.59
C ILE A 75 2.78 4.61 -2.25
N GLY A 76 2.64 5.75 -1.57
CA GLY A 76 3.72 6.40 -0.85
C GLY A 76 3.64 6.06 0.63
N LEU A 77 4.69 5.47 1.20
CA LEU A 77 4.85 5.29 2.64
C LEU A 77 5.74 6.40 3.21
N PHE A 78 5.48 6.81 4.44
CA PHE A 78 6.18 7.91 5.12
C PHE A 78 6.03 9.28 4.43
N VAL A 79 4.86 9.51 3.84
CA VAL A 79 4.51 10.79 3.20
C VAL A 79 4.56 11.93 4.23
N SER A 80 5.29 12.99 3.90
CA SER A 80 5.51 14.16 4.77
C SER A 80 4.87 15.45 4.22
N GLU A 81 4.48 15.47 2.94
CA GLU A 81 3.67 16.51 2.32
C GLU A 81 2.65 15.94 1.33
N HIS A 82 1.56 16.68 1.10
CA HIS A 82 0.57 16.25 0.13
C HIS A 82 0.99 16.59 -1.29
N ILE A 83 0.82 15.64 -2.19
CA ILE A 83 1.10 15.79 -3.62
C ILE A 83 -0.17 15.46 -4.42
N PRO A 84 -0.40 16.10 -5.57
CA PRO A 84 -1.56 15.80 -6.40
C PRO A 84 -1.36 14.51 -7.21
N ASN A 85 -2.46 13.90 -7.67
CA ASN A 85 -2.39 12.83 -8.67
C ASN A 85 -1.88 13.40 -10.02
N ARG A 86 -0.88 12.75 -10.60
CA ARG A 86 -0.20 13.11 -11.86
C ARG A 86 0.14 11.85 -12.67
N SER A 87 1.11 11.93 -13.58
CA SER A 87 1.68 10.71 -14.18
C SER A 87 2.37 9.85 -13.13
N PHE A 88 2.53 8.56 -13.42
CA PHE A 88 3.19 7.61 -12.52
C PHE A 88 4.60 8.06 -12.12
N VAL A 89 5.35 8.59 -13.09
CA VAL A 89 6.72 9.06 -12.87
C VAL A 89 6.72 10.30 -11.98
N GLU A 90 5.87 11.29 -12.26
CA GLU A 90 5.79 12.50 -11.43
C GLU A 90 5.41 12.18 -9.98
N ILE A 91 4.43 11.29 -9.76
CA ILE A 91 4.06 10.86 -8.40
C ILE A 91 5.25 10.20 -7.70
N ALA A 92 5.97 9.30 -8.39
CA ALA A 92 7.09 8.60 -7.76
C ALA A 92 8.26 9.53 -7.43
N GLU A 93 8.60 10.46 -8.32
CA GLU A 93 9.64 11.47 -8.06
C GLU A 93 9.22 12.43 -6.94
N ASP A 94 7.97 12.91 -6.93
CA ASP A 94 7.42 13.75 -5.86
C ASP A 94 7.47 13.02 -4.49
N LEU A 95 7.33 11.69 -4.48
CA LEU A 95 7.48 10.86 -3.28
C LEU A 95 8.95 10.70 -2.87
N HIS A 96 9.85 10.48 -3.83
CA HIS A 96 11.28 10.35 -3.56
C HIS A 96 11.91 11.67 -3.08
N ASP A 97 11.49 12.81 -3.61
CA ASP A 97 11.96 14.15 -3.21
C ASP A 97 11.71 14.44 -1.72
N GLN A 98 10.63 13.88 -1.17
CA GLN A 98 10.29 13.98 0.25
C GLN A 98 10.77 12.77 1.09
N ASN A 99 11.62 11.91 0.54
CA ASN A 99 12.14 10.68 1.15
C ASN A 99 11.06 9.65 1.54
N ALA A 100 9.90 9.68 0.87
CA ALA A 100 8.90 8.63 0.99
C ALA A 100 9.35 7.36 0.24
N ILE A 101 8.81 6.22 0.66
CA ILE A 101 9.09 4.91 0.03
C ILE A 101 7.95 4.57 -0.91
N THR A 102 8.26 4.28 -2.17
CA THR A 102 7.25 3.92 -3.17
C THR A 102 6.96 2.42 -3.16
N VAL A 103 5.69 2.07 -3.12
CA VAL A 103 5.21 0.68 -3.20
C VAL A 103 4.31 0.55 -4.42
N LEU A 104 4.51 -0.51 -5.21
CA LEU A 104 3.61 -0.87 -6.29
C LEU A 104 2.49 -1.77 -5.74
N PRO A 105 1.25 -1.28 -5.56
CA PRO A 105 0.16 -2.05 -4.98
C PRO A 105 -0.37 -3.08 -5.97
N HIS A 106 -0.67 -4.29 -5.47
CA HIS A 106 -1.34 -5.39 -6.15
C HIS A 106 -1.08 -5.47 -7.67
N PRO A 107 0.19 -5.53 -8.09
CA PRO A 107 0.58 -5.22 -9.47
C PRO A 107 0.02 -6.18 -10.52
N GLU A 108 -0.27 -7.41 -10.09
CA GLU A 108 -0.55 -8.57 -10.95
C GLU A 108 -2.01 -9.04 -10.84
N ASP A 109 -2.92 -8.19 -10.34
CA ASP A 109 -4.36 -8.42 -10.33
C ASP A 109 -5.04 -7.70 -11.53
N PRO A 110 -5.29 -8.38 -12.66
CA PRO A 110 -5.90 -7.76 -13.84
C PRO A 110 -7.40 -7.47 -13.68
N LEU A 111 -8.05 -7.99 -12.62
CA LEU A 111 -9.49 -7.78 -12.41
C LEU A 111 -9.78 -6.35 -11.96
N ARG A 112 -8.83 -5.73 -11.26
CA ARG A 112 -8.89 -4.33 -10.84
C ARG A 112 -8.60 -3.38 -12.00
N ARG A 113 -9.24 -2.21 -12.00
CA ARG A 113 -9.17 -1.25 -13.11
C ARG A 113 -7.84 -0.50 -13.19
N HIS A 114 -7.20 -0.26 -12.05
CA HIS A 114 -6.07 0.65 -11.91
C HIS A 114 -4.77 -0.05 -11.51
N THR A 115 -4.62 -1.33 -11.87
CA THR A 115 -3.38 -2.08 -11.61
C THR A 115 -2.35 -1.92 -12.71
N ALA A 116 -1.08 -2.06 -12.31
CA ALA A 116 0.08 -2.01 -13.20
C ALA A 116 -0.05 -2.94 -14.41
N VAL A 117 -0.42 -4.21 -14.19
CA VAL A 117 -0.58 -5.20 -15.26
C VAL A 117 -1.65 -4.78 -16.27
N ARG A 118 -2.78 -4.23 -15.82
CA ARG A 118 -3.89 -3.83 -16.69
C ARG A 118 -3.60 -2.54 -17.44
N ARG A 119 -2.85 -1.63 -16.83
CA ARG A 119 -2.43 -0.35 -17.43
C ARG A 119 -1.16 -0.48 -18.26
N GLY A 120 -0.53 -1.65 -18.27
CA GLY A 120 0.65 -1.93 -19.09
C GLY A 120 1.88 -1.17 -18.62
N LEU A 121 2.08 -1.02 -17.30
CA LEU A 121 3.25 -0.37 -16.70
C LEU A 121 4.54 -1.06 -17.16
N PRO A 122 5.44 -0.38 -17.89
CA PRO A 122 6.71 -0.97 -18.31
C PRO A 122 7.60 -1.28 -17.11
N GLU A 123 8.19 -2.46 -17.09
CA GLU A 123 9.07 -2.90 -15.99
C GLU A 123 10.27 -1.98 -15.77
N ARG A 124 10.79 -1.34 -16.83
CA ARG A 124 11.86 -0.34 -16.71
C ARG A 124 11.49 0.82 -15.79
N LEU A 125 10.21 1.19 -15.73
CA LEU A 125 9.72 2.23 -14.83
C LEU A 125 9.56 1.69 -13.41
N ILE A 126 9.12 0.44 -13.24
CA ILE A 126 9.09 -0.24 -11.93
C ILE A 126 10.50 -0.30 -11.34
N VAL A 127 11.49 -0.74 -12.13
CA VAL A 127 12.88 -0.85 -11.67
C VAL A 127 13.42 0.49 -11.21
N ARG A 128 13.10 1.57 -11.92
CA ARG A 128 13.62 2.91 -11.65
C ARG A 128 12.93 3.64 -10.50
N HIS A 129 11.60 3.53 -10.41
CA HIS A 129 10.79 4.43 -9.58
C HIS A 129 10.07 3.75 -8.40
N ILE A 130 10.04 2.41 -8.37
CA ILE A 130 9.40 1.66 -7.29
C ILE A 130 10.44 1.06 -6.36
N ASP A 131 10.33 1.32 -5.06
CA ASP A 131 11.23 0.74 -4.06
C ASP A 131 10.79 -0.67 -3.66
N LEU A 132 9.49 -0.88 -3.46
CA LEU A 132 8.90 -2.12 -2.95
C LEU A 132 7.72 -2.59 -3.82
N VAL A 133 7.49 -3.90 -3.86
CA VAL A 133 6.33 -4.48 -4.53
C VAL A 133 5.39 -5.09 -3.51
N GLU A 134 4.09 -4.80 -3.59
CA GLU A 134 3.11 -5.52 -2.77
C GLU A 134 2.99 -6.97 -3.24
N GLY A 135 3.68 -7.87 -2.53
CA GLY A 135 3.74 -9.30 -2.84
C GLY A 135 2.56 -10.10 -2.30
N PHE A 136 1.79 -9.51 -1.40
CA PHE A 136 0.57 -10.09 -0.87
C PHE A 136 -0.49 -9.01 -0.63
N ASN A 137 -1.64 -9.17 -1.28
CA ASN A 137 -2.82 -8.36 -1.06
C ASN A 137 -4.02 -9.27 -0.75
N SER A 138 -4.67 -9.08 0.41
CA SER A 138 -5.77 -9.96 0.87
C SER A 138 -7.02 -9.89 0.00
N ARG A 139 -7.19 -8.80 -0.76
CA ARG A 139 -8.32 -8.61 -1.67
C ARG A 139 -8.08 -9.18 -3.07
N CYS A 140 -6.93 -9.80 -3.34
CA CYS A 140 -6.75 -10.60 -4.56
C CYS A 140 -7.66 -11.83 -4.52
N ILE A 141 -8.69 -11.86 -5.37
CA ILE A 141 -9.67 -12.97 -5.42
C ILE A 141 -9.00 -14.31 -5.72
N LEU A 142 -8.01 -14.32 -6.61
CA LEU A 142 -7.24 -15.51 -6.97
C LEU A 142 -5.82 -15.39 -6.44
N ASN A 143 -5.39 -16.38 -5.64
CA ASN A 143 -4.04 -16.39 -5.05
C ASN A 143 -2.90 -16.39 -6.09
N ILE A 144 -3.20 -16.74 -7.34
CA ILE A 144 -2.23 -16.65 -8.44
C ILE A 144 -1.73 -15.21 -8.66
N PHE A 145 -2.53 -14.20 -8.34
CA PHE A 145 -2.12 -12.79 -8.47
C PHE A 145 -1.02 -12.44 -7.46
N ASN A 146 -1.17 -12.83 -6.20
CA ASN A 146 -0.11 -12.71 -5.19
C ASN A 146 1.14 -13.51 -5.60
N THR A 147 0.96 -14.76 -6.08
CA THR A 147 2.08 -15.58 -6.57
C THR A 147 2.83 -14.90 -7.72
N ARG A 148 2.13 -14.24 -8.65
CA ARG A 148 2.72 -13.49 -9.75
C ARG A 148 3.42 -12.22 -9.26
N ALA A 149 2.82 -11.48 -8.33
CA ALA A 149 3.43 -10.29 -7.74
C ALA A 149 4.77 -10.63 -7.06
N GLN A 150 4.83 -11.75 -6.34
CA GLN A 150 6.08 -12.24 -5.74
C GLN A 150 7.12 -12.66 -6.80
N LYS A 151 6.68 -13.26 -7.91
CA LYS A 151 7.57 -13.59 -9.04
C LYS A 151 8.10 -12.32 -9.72
N LEU A 152 7.26 -11.31 -9.91
CA LEU A 152 7.65 -9.99 -10.42
C LEU A 152 8.71 -9.37 -9.50
N ALA A 153 8.44 -9.29 -8.19
CA ALA A 153 9.36 -8.71 -7.21
C ALA A 153 10.73 -9.41 -7.24
N ARG A 154 10.75 -10.76 -7.18
CA ARG A 154 12.00 -11.55 -7.27
C ARG A 154 12.75 -11.31 -8.58
N ARG A 155 12.04 -11.27 -9.70
CA ARG A 155 12.63 -11.08 -11.03
C ARG A 155 13.23 -9.69 -11.20
N LEU A 156 12.65 -8.66 -10.58
CA LEU A 156 13.13 -7.29 -10.61
C LEU A 156 14.10 -6.96 -9.44
N GLY A 157 14.38 -7.91 -8.55
CA GLY A 157 15.23 -7.70 -7.39
C GLY A 157 14.65 -6.72 -6.36
N LYS A 158 13.33 -6.58 -6.28
CA LYS A 158 12.63 -5.66 -5.37
C LYS A 158 12.19 -6.39 -4.09
N PRO A 159 12.37 -5.80 -2.89
CA PRO A 159 11.76 -6.32 -1.67
C PRO A 159 10.23 -6.27 -1.73
N MET A 160 9.58 -7.06 -0.88
CA MET A 160 8.13 -7.20 -0.88
C MET A 160 7.47 -6.63 0.37
N THR A 161 6.28 -6.08 0.20
CA THR A 161 5.35 -5.73 1.28
C THR A 161 4.12 -6.64 1.26
N ALA A 162 3.33 -6.59 2.33
CA ALA A 162 2.02 -7.20 2.43
C ALA A 162 1.01 -6.18 2.94
N GLY A 163 -0.21 -6.23 2.41
CA GLY A 163 -1.29 -5.32 2.74
C GLY A 163 -2.64 -6.02 2.70
N SER A 164 -3.55 -5.65 3.60
CA SER A 164 -4.90 -6.21 3.54
C SER A 164 -5.76 -5.53 2.49
N ASP A 165 -5.39 -4.29 2.13
CA ASP A 165 -6.21 -3.34 1.38
C ASP A 165 -7.59 -3.19 2.03
N GLY A 166 -7.56 -3.13 3.36
CA GLY A 166 -8.76 -3.30 4.18
C GLY A 166 -9.56 -2.01 4.25
N HIS A 167 -10.84 -2.08 3.85
CA HIS A 167 -11.74 -0.93 3.88
C HIS A 167 -12.68 -0.95 5.10
N SER A 168 -12.73 -2.07 5.81
CA SER A 168 -13.54 -2.25 7.01
C SER A 168 -12.74 -2.88 8.15
N PHE A 169 -13.26 -2.78 9.38
CA PHE A 169 -12.60 -3.34 10.56
C PHE A 169 -12.49 -4.88 10.52
N LEU A 170 -13.25 -5.54 9.64
CA LEU A 170 -13.21 -6.98 9.39
C LEU A 170 -12.10 -7.38 8.39
N GLU A 171 -11.66 -6.45 7.55
CA GLU A 171 -10.63 -6.69 6.54
C GLU A 171 -9.24 -6.29 7.02
N ILE A 172 -9.14 -5.18 7.77
CA ILE A 172 -7.86 -4.63 8.23
C ILE A 172 -7.13 -5.65 9.12
N GLY A 173 -5.87 -5.90 8.79
CA GLY A 173 -4.97 -6.77 9.55
C GLY A 173 -5.00 -8.24 9.17
N HIS A 174 -5.64 -8.57 8.05
CA HIS A 174 -5.74 -9.91 7.48
C HIS A 174 -4.75 -10.15 6.31
N ALA A 175 -3.66 -9.39 6.28
CA ALA A 175 -2.50 -9.61 5.42
C ALA A 175 -1.61 -10.76 5.94
#